data_AF-A0A945I750-F1
#
_entry.id   AF-A0A945I750-F1
#
_cell.length_a   1.000
_cell.length_b   1.000
_cell.length_c   1.000
_cell.angle_alpha   90.00
_cell.angle_beta   90.00
_cell.angle_gamma   90.00
#
_symmetry.space_group_name_H-M   'P 1'
#
loop_
_entity.id
_entity.type
_entity.pdbx_description
1 polymer ?
#
loop_
_entity_poly.entity_id
_entity_poly.type
_entity_poly.pdbx_seq_one_letter_code
_entity_poly.pdbx_strand_id
1 'polypeptide(L)'
;MLKNTKISTRIFIGFGTVLVLAMIVASVGYFGLINAEQTFSQYRKLARQTNSDGRIQANMLMTRIFAKNFVIDANRRNIDGVRERAEQTLRLIQDSLKLSGTETGRNVLIADLEENLRRYVVKFNEVAELQNTRDNLVSKKLNVLGPKTEQNLTAIMTSALDDGDAKAAYEAGSTLRSLMLGRLYANRFLIENDEASRARAIREFRDVEFNYLKLAVELENESRKALAENVQANQSEYLKAFDEVHQVIIARNNIIKFELDRIGPAVASRIERLKLAIKHEQDTLGPAAEKALTQSVVLTTVVSVIAILIGLLAAGAIGAGITRPIRKLTKTATAIGA
;
A
#
# COMPACT_ATOMS: atom_id res chain seq x y z
N MET A 1 16.53 -55.52 51.61
CA MET A 1 17.45 -56.32 50.77
C MET A 1 18.90 -55.81 50.71
N LEU A 2 19.29 -54.68 51.32
CA LEU A 2 20.65 -54.12 51.18
C LEU A 2 21.69 -54.54 52.25
N LYS A 3 21.36 -55.47 53.17
CA LYS A 3 22.25 -55.77 54.32
C LYS A 3 23.58 -56.44 53.94
N ASN A 4 23.69 -57.13 52.79
CA ASN A 4 24.90 -57.87 52.34
C ASN A 4 25.51 -57.40 51.00
N THR A 5 25.28 -56.16 50.56
CA THR A 5 25.90 -55.64 49.33
C THR A 5 27.30 -55.06 49.58
N LYS A 6 28.25 -55.34 48.65
CA LYS A 6 29.61 -54.78 48.68
C LYS A 6 29.56 -53.25 48.67
N ILE A 7 30.53 -52.61 49.34
CA ILE A 7 30.63 -51.14 49.43
C ILE A 7 30.65 -50.50 48.03
N SER A 8 31.38 -51.10 47.08
CA SER A 8 31.45 -50.64 45.69
C SER A 8 30.07 -50.59 45.01
N THR A 9 29.22 -51.60 45.21
CA THR A 9 27.85 -51.63 44.66
C THR A 9 26.98 -50.52 45.25
N ARG A 10 27.15 -50.20 46.54
CA ARG A 10 26.39 -49.12 47.20
C ARG A 10 26.78 -47.74 46.68
N ILE A 11 28.08 -47.52 46.44
CA ILE A 11 28.59 -46.29 45.82
C ILE A 11 28.07 -46.16 44.39
N PHE A 12 28.13 -47.24 43.60
CA PHE A 12 27.67 -47.24 42.20
C PHE A 12 26.17 -46.97 42.08
N ILE A 13 25.35 -47.54 42.98
CA ILE A 13 23.90 -47.25 43.05
C ILE A 13 23.65 -45.78 43.40
N GLY A 14 24.40 -45.20 44.34
CA GLY A 14 24.27 -43.79 44.71
C GLY A 14 24.57 -42.84 43.54
N PHE A 15 25.73 -43.01 42.92
CA PHE A 15 26.11 -42.23 41.74
C PHE A 15 25.18 -42.47 40.55
N GLY A 16 24.80 -43.73 40.29
CA GLY A 16 23.86 -44.08 39.22
C GLY A 16 22.49 -43.44 39.41
N THR A 17 21.97 -43.41 40.65
CA THR A 17 20.69 -42.75 40.97
C THR A 17 20.77 -41.24 40.69
N VAL A 18 21.85 -40.57 41.11
CA VAL A 18 22.06 -39.14 40.85
C VAL A 18 22.15 -38.87 39.34
N LEU A 19 22.86 -39.71 38.60
CA LEU A 19 22.97 -39.59 37.14
C LEU A 19 21.63 -39.78 36.43
N VAL A 20 20.82 -40.75 36.84
CA VAL A 20 19.47 -40.97 36.29
C VAL A 20 18.57 -39.77 36.60
N LEU A 21 18.58 -39.27 37.84
CA LEU A 21 17.81 -38.08 38.21
C LEU A 21 18.25 -36.84 37.41
N ALA A 22 19.56 -36.65 37.24
CA ALA A 22 20.11 -35.57 36.41
C ALA A 22 19.67 -35.71 34.95
N MET A 23 19.67 -36.93 34.40
CA MET A 23 19.22 -37.20 33.03
C MET A 23 17.73 -36.89 32.83
N ILE A 24 16.88 -37.20 33.82
CA ILE A 24 15.45 -36.88 33.79
C ILE A 24 15.25 -35.36 33.79
N VAL A 25 15.90 -34.64 34.71
CA VAL A 25 15.83 -33.17 34.78
C VAL A 25 16.29 -32.54 33.47
N ALA A 26 17.43 -33.00 32.94
CA ALA A 26 17.98 -32.52 31.67
C ALA A 26 17.03 -32.78 30.50
N SER A 27 16.41 -33.97 30.43
CA SER A 27 15.46 -34.33 29.37
C SER A 27 14.20 -33.45 29.43
N VAL A 28 13.62 -33.26 30.61
CA VAL A 28 12.44 -32.41 30.81
C VAL A 28 12.73 -30.97 30.39
N GLY A 29 13.87 -30.42 30.82
CA GLY A 29 14.31 -29.09 30.40
C GLY A 29 14.50 -29.00 28.89
N TYR A 30 15.17 -29.98 28.29
CA TYR A 30 15.46 -30.02 26.85
C TYR A 30 14.18 -30.03 25.99
N PHE A 31 13.22 -30.91 26.31
CA PHE A 31 11.95 -30.96 25.56
C PHE A 31 11.09 -29.71 25.76
N GLY A 32 11.09 -29.13 26.96
CA GLY A 32 10.44 -27.85 27.23
C GLY A 32 11.01 -26.71 26.39
N LEU A 33 12.34 -26.65 26.27
CA LEU A 33 13.03 -25.66 25.43
C LEU A 33 12.73 -25.83 23.94
N ILE A 34 12.75 -27.06 23.40
CA ILE A 34 12.47 -27.32 21.98
C ILE A 34 11.05 -26.88 21.61
N ASN A 35 10.05 -27.22 22.44
CA ASN A 35 8.66 -26.85 22.17
C ASN A 35 8.47 -25.32 22.21
N ALA A 36 9.14 -24.65 23.16
CA ALA A 36 9.14 -23.20 23.23
C ALA A 36 9.81 -22.57 22.01
N GLU A 37 10.95 -23.11 21.57
CA GLU A 37 11.68 -22.64 20.38
C GLU A 37 10.81 -22.75 19.12
N GLN A 38 10.14 -23.89 18.91
CA GLN A 38 9.24 -24.09 17.77
C GLN A 38 8.07 -23.10 17.77
N THR A 39 7.40 -22.93 18.92
CA THR A 39 6.24 -22.02 19.05
C THR A 39 6.68 -20.58 18.84
N PHE A 40 7.82 -20.18 19.41
CA PHE A 40 8.35 -18.83 19.25
C PHE A 40 8.84 -18.56 17.82
N SER A 41 9.38 -19.57 17.14
CA SER A 41 9.77 -19.49 15.73
C SER A 41 8.54 -19.25 14.83
N GLN A 42 7.44 -19.96 15.09
CA GLN A 42 6.17 -19.75 14.39
C GLN A 42 5.61 -18.35 14.66
N TYR A 43 5.55 -17.92 15.92
CA TYR A 43 5.12 -16.57 16.28
C TYR A 43 5.98 -15.50 15.58
N ARG A 44 7.31 -15.67 15.58
CA ARG A 44 8.24 -14.75 14.89
C ARG A 44 8.02 -14.72 13.38
N LYS A 45 7.69 -15.86 12.75
CA LYS A 45 7.33 -15.91 11.33
C LYS A 45 6.08 -15.09 11.07
N LEU A 46 5.01 -15.30 11.84
CA LEU A 46 3.75 -14.55 11.70
C LEU A 46 3.97 -13.05 11.92
N ALA A 47 4.73 -12.66 12.95
CA ALA A 47 5.02 -11.25 13.23
C ALA A 47 5.78 -10.58 12.06
N ARG A 48 6.71 -11.29 11.42
CA ARG A 48 7.38 -10.81 10.20
C ARG A 48 6.41 -10.68 9.03
N GLN A 49 5.49 -11.62 8.84
CA GLN A 49 4.46 -11.54 7.80
C GLN A 49 3.53 -10.33 8.02
N THR A 50 3.00 -10.14 9.23
CA THR A 50 2.16 -8.96 9.58
C THR A 50 2.88 -7.64 9.33
N ASN A 51 4.16 -7.55 9.71
CA ASN A 51 4.97 -6.36 9.46
C ASN A 51 5.21 -6.12 7.97
N SER A 52 5.43 -7.19 7.18
CA SER A 52 5.55 -7.08 5.72
C SER A 52 4.25 -6.57 5.10
N ASP A 53 3.11 -7.15 5.49
CA ASP A 53 1.78 -6.77 5.01
C ASP A 53 1.46 -5.30 5.37
N GLY A 54 1.83 -4.85 6.57
CA GLY A 54 1.72 -3.45 6.97
C GLY A 54 2.53 -2.50 6.08
N ARG A 55 3.75 -2.90 5.67
CA ARG A 55 4.57 -2.10 4.74
C ARG A 55 3.99 -2.08 3.33
N ILE A 56 3.43 -3.19 2.85
CA ILE A 56 2.72 -3.24 1.56
C ILE A 56 1.52 -2.30 1.61
N GLN A 57 0.72 -2.35 2.68
CA GLN A 57 -0.45 -1.47 2.87
C GLN A 57 -0.05 0.01 2.84
N ALA A 58 0.99 0.39 3.59
CA ALA A 58 1.46 1.77 3.67
C ALA A 58 1.97 2.29 2.31
N ASN A 59 2.75 1.50 1.57
CA ASN A 59 3.24 1.91 0.26
C ASN A 59 2.11 1.96 -0.78
N MET A 60 1.14 1.05 -0.72
CA MET A 60 -0.04 1.13 -1.58
C MET A 60 -0.87 2.38 -1.27
N LEU A 61 -1.03 2.75 0.01
CA LEU A 61 -1.69 3.99 0.39
C LEU A 61 -0.96 5.21 -0.17
N MET A 62 0.37 5.25 -0.06
CA MET A 62 1.18 6.32 -0.64
C MET A 62 1.06 6.38 -2.17
N THR A 63 1.06 5.24 -2.85
CA THR A 63 0.83 5.14 -4.30
C THR A 63 -0.50 5.81 -4.67
N ARG A 64 -1.57 5.51 -3.92
CA ARG A 64 -2.90 6.13 -4.12
C ARG A 64 -2.92 7.63 -3.82
N ILE A 65 -2.18 8.08 -2.81
CA ILE A 65 -2.07 9.51 -2.49
C ILE A 65 -1.41 10.25 -3.64
N PHE A 66 -0.29 9.76 -4.17
CA PHE A 66 0.35 10.38 -5.34
C PHE A 66 -0.56 10.37 -6.57
N ALA A 67 -1.30 9.28 -6.81
CA ALA A 67 -2.25 9.22 -7.91
C ALA A 67 -3.40 10.22 -7.75
N LYS A 68 -3.97 10.37 -6.54
CA LYS A 68 -5.00 11.38 -6.27
C LYS A 68 -4.44 12.80 -6.38
N ASN A 69 -3.23 13.03 -5.88
CA ASN A 69 -2.55 14.32 -6.03
C ASN A 69 -2.28 14.65 -7.50
N PHE A 70 -1.97 13.66 -8.35
CA PHE A 70 -1.84 13.86 -9.80
C PHE A 70 -3.15 14.33 -10.44
N VAL A 71 -4.30 13.79 -10.00
CA VAL A 71 -5.62 14.20 -10.50
C VAL A 71 -5.95 15.64 -10.10
N ILE A 72 -5.51 16.07 -8.90
CA ILE A 72 -5.71 17.45 -8.41
C ILE A 72 -4.73 18.41 -9.09
N ASP A 73 -3.46 18.03 -9.15
CA ASP A 73 -2.36 18.79 -9.72
C ASP A 73 -1.43 17.87 -10.52
N ALA A 74 -1.58 17.93 -11.85
CA ALA A 74 -0.86 17.09 -12.78
C ALA A 74 0.58 17.55 -12.91
N ASN A 75 1.48 16.87 -12.20
CA ASN A 75 2.90 17.18 -12.24
C ASN A 75 3.78 15.92 -12.21
N ARG A 76 5.03 16.07 -12.66
CA ARG A 76 6.00 14.99 -12.76
C ARG A 76 6.31 14.34 -11.41
N ARG A 77 6.34 15.13 -10.33
CA ARG A 77 6.60 14.64 -8.97
C ARG A 77 5.56 13.60 -8.55
N ASN A 78 4.29 13.81 -8.87
CA ASN A 78 3.22 12.87 -8.56
C ASN A 78 3.32 11.60 -9.42
N ILE A 79 3.67 11.70 -10.71
CA ILE A 79 3.92 10.53 -11.57
C ILE A 79 5.07 9.69 -11.02
N ASP A 80 6.20 10.33 -10.72
CA ASP A 80 7.39 9.66 -10.19
C ASP A 80 7.09 9.02 -8.83
N GLY A 81 6.30 9.70 -7.97
CA GLY A 81 5.86 9.18 -6.69
C GLY A 81 4.97 7.93 -6.81
N VAL A 82 4.05 7.88 -7.80
CA VAL A 82 3.27 6.65 -8.07
C VAL A 82 4.20 5.52 -8.47
N ARG A 83 5.12 5.76 -9.42
CA ARG A 83 6.06 4.75 -9.90
C ARG A 83 6.94 4.20 -8.77
N GLU A 84 7.58 5.08 -8.00
CA GLU A 84 8.50 4.70 -6.93
C GLU A 84 7.78 3.84 -5.87
N ARG A 85 6.60 4.29 -5.42
CA ARG A 85 5.83 3.58 -4.39
C ARG A 85 5.24 2.27 -4.89
N ALA A 86 4.79 2.21 -6.14
CA ALA A 86 4.34 0.97 -6.73
C ALA A 86 5.48 -0.05 -6.87
N GLU A 87 6.65 0.36 -7.34
CA GLU A 87 7.84 -0.51 -7.41
C GLU A 87 8.29 -1.00 -6.03
N GLN A 88 8.31 -0.12 -5.02
CA GLN A 88 8.58 -0.51 -3.64
C GLN A 88 7.56 -1.53 -3.13
N THR A 89 6.27 -1.34 -3.46
CA THR A 89 5.21 -2.27 -3.07
C THR A 89 5.38 -3.63 -3.76
N LEU A 90 5.74 -3.66 -5.05
CA LEU A 90 6.03 -4.89 -5.79
C LEU A 90 7.21 -5.66 -5.18
N ARG A 91 8.30 -4.96 -4.82
CA ARG A 91 9.45 -5.58 -4.12
C ARG A 91 9.03 -6.19 -2.77
N LEU A 92 8.23 -5.46 -1.99
CA LEU A 92 7.72 -5.96 -0.71
C LEU A 92 6.79 -7.18 -0.88
N ILE A 93 5.97 -7.20 -1.93
CA ILE A 93 5.16 -8.37 -2.30
C ILE A 93 6.05 -9.58 -2.59
N GLN A 94 7.10 -9.41 -3.40
CA GLN A 94 8.04 -10.49 -3.72
C GLN A 94 8.75 -11.03 -2.46
N ASP A 95 9.17 -10.15 -1.56
CA ASP A 95 9.78 -10.57 -0.30
C ASP A 95 8.77 -11.24 0.64
N SER A 96 7.51 -10.81 0.61
CA SER A 96 6.41 -11.45 1.34
C SER A 96 6.12 -12.87 0.84
N LEU A 97 6.19 -13.11 -0.48
CA LEU A 97 6.06 -14.46 -1.06
C LEU A 97 7.17 -15.39 -0.57
N LYS A 98 8.43 -14.91 -0.48
CA LYS A 98 9.55 -15.69 0.05
C LYS A 98 9.35 -16.08 1.53
N LEU A 99 8.71 -15.22 2.33
CA LEU A 99 8.41 -15.49 3.74
C LEU A 99 7.26 -16.49 3.93
N SER A 100 6.38 -16.63 2.95
CA SER A 100 5.17 -17.44 3.03
C SER A 100 5.43 -18.93 2.82
N GLY A 101 6.48 -19.28 2.06
CA GLY A 101 6.84 -20.67 1.79
C GLY A 101 5.73 -21.41 1.03
N THR A 102 5.25 -22.52 1.58
CA THR A 102 4.24 -23.39 0.96
C THR A 102 2.79 -23.04 1.33
N GLU A 103 2.54 -21.91 1.99
CA GLU A 103 1.19 -21.46 2.37
C GLU A 103 0.37 -21.04 1.12
N THR A 104 -0.34 -22.01 0.52
CA THR A 104 -1.07 -21.84 -0.74
C THR A 104 -2.09 -20.70 -0.71
N GLY A 105 -2.89 -20.60 0.35
CA GLY A 105 -3.92 -19.56 0.48
C GLY A 105 -3.34 -18.14 0.54
N ARG A 106 -2.26 -17.94 1.31
CA ARG A 106 -1.56 -16.65 1.39
C ARG A 106 -0.90 -16.29 0.06
N ASN A 107 -0.22 -17.24 -0.57
CA ASN A 107 0.45 -17.03 -1.85
C ASN A 107 -0.52 -16.58 -2.95
N VAL A 108 -1.72 -17.18 -3.02
CA VAL A 108 -2.77 -16.76 -3.96
C VAL A 108 -3.21 -15.32 -3.72
N LEU A 109 -3.45 -14.93 -2.46
CA LEU A 109 -3.84 -13.56 -2.11
C LEU A 109 -2.75 -12.54 -2.44
N ILE A 110 -1.49 -12.86 -2.16
CA ILE A 110 -0.36 -11.98 -2.46
C ILE A 110 -0.13 -11.85 -3.97
N ALA A 111 -0.31 -12.93 -4.74
CA ALA A 111 -0.24 -12.88 -6.21
C ALA A 111 -1.37 -12.02 -6.81
N ASP A 112 -2.59 -12.15 -6.32
CA ASP A 112 -3.72 -11.28 -6.71
C ASP A 112 -3.44 -9.80 -6.39
N LEU A 113 -2.80 -9.50 -5.27
CA LEU A 113 -2.36 -8.14 -4.94
C LEU A 113 -1.33 -7.60 -5.93
N GLU A 114 -0.37 -8.44 -6.35
CA GLU A 114 0.61 -8.09 -7.37
C GLU A 114 -0.06 -7.75 -8.70
N GLU A 115 -0.96 -8.61 -9.18
CA GLU A 115 -1.69 -8.41 -10.43
C GLU A 115 -2.51 -7.12 -10.41
N ASN A 116 -3.27 -6.90 -9.34
CA ASN A 116 -4.07 -5.69 -9.17
C ASN A 116 -3.21 -4.43 -9.12
N LEU A 117 -2.05 -4.46 -8.44
CA LEU A 117 -1.12 -3.33 -8.42
C LEU A 117 -0.53 -3.07 -9.80
N ARG A 118 -0.15 -4.10 -10.56
CA ARG A 118 0.34 -3.94 -11.93
C ARG A 118 -0.71 -3.31 -12.82
N ARG A 119 -1.96 -3.78 -12.74
CA ARG A 119 -3.11 -3.17 -13.44
C ARG A 119 -3.31 -1.72 -13.03
N TYR A 120 -3.21 -1.41 -11.74
CA TYR A 120 -3.32 -0.05 -11.23
C TYR A 120 -2.28 0.89 -11.88
N VAL A 121 -1.01 0.46 -11.93
CA VAL A 121 0.07 1.25 -12.53
C VAL A 121 -0.15 1.48 -14.02
N VAL A 122 -0.57 0.44 -14.76
CA VAL A 122 -0.90 0.56 -16.19
C VAL A 122 -2.03 1.58 -16.40
N LYS A 123 -3.12 1.47 -15.64
CA LYS A 123 -4.25 2.40 -15.73
C LYS A 123 -3.90 3.81 -15.28
N PHE A 124 -3.00 3.97 -14.33
CA PHE A 124 -2.49 5.28 -13.96
C PHE A 124 -1.66 5.92 -15.09
N ASN A 125 -0.82 5.13 -15.79
CA ASN A 125 -0.07 5.64 -16.93
C ASN A 125 -0.99 6.10 -18.07
N GLU A 126 -2.05 5.34 -18.37
CA GLU A 126 -3.09 5.76 -19.34
C GLU A 126 -3.70 7.12 -18.92
N VAL A 127 -4.00 7.31 -17.63
CA VAL A 127 -4.50 8.59 -17.09
C VAL A 127 -3.48 9.72 -17.28
N ALA A 128 -2.19 9.46 -17.05
CA ALA A 128 -1.13 10.44 -17.23
C ALA A 128 -0.95 10.85 -18.71
N GLU A 129 -1.06 9.90 -19.64
CA GLU A 129 -1.02 10.17 -21.08
C GLU A 129 -2.22 10.99 -21.57
N LEU A 130 -3.42 10.64 -21.11
CA LEU A 130 -4.64 11.41 -21.38
C LEU A 130 -4.52 12.82 -20.80
N GLN A 131 -4.00 12.97 -19.60
CA GLN A 131 -3.76 14.28 -18.99
C GLN A 131 -2.78 15.13 -19.83
N ASN A 132 -1.67 14.56 -20.27
CA ASN A 132 -0.73 15.24 -21.16
C ASN A 132 -1.37 15.60 -22.51
N THR A 133 -2.22 14.74 -23.07
CA THR A 133 -2.96 15.03 -24.29
C THR A 133 -3.90 16.23 -24.11
N ARG A 134 -4.67 16.23 -23.01
CA ARG A 134 -5.52 17.37 -22.62
C ARG A 134 -4.72 18.65 -22.46
N ASP A 135 -3.57 18.61 -21.79
CA ASP A 135 -2.73 19.78 -21.56
C ASP A 135 -2.14 20.34 -22.87
N ASN A 136 -1.77 19.46 -23.80
CA ASN A 136 -1.33 19.86 -25.14
C ASN A 136 -2.47 20.52 -25.94
N LEU A 137 -3.68 19.95 -25.94
CA LEU A 137 -4.83 20.53 -26.63
C LEU A 137 -5.19 21.90 -26.05
N VAL A 138 -5.24 22.03 -24.73
CA VAL A 138 -5.54 23.30 -24.06
C VAL A 138 -4.46 24.34 -24.37
N SER A 139 -3.18 24.01 -24.18
CA SER A 139 -2.08 24.98 -24.33
C SER A 139 -1.80 25.36 -25.78
N LYS A 140 -1.81 24.40 -26.72
CA LYS A 140 -1.42 24.63 -28.13
C LYS A 140 -2.58 25.00 -29.04
N LYS A 141 -3.82 24.69 -28.67
CA LYS A 141 -5.02 24.99 -29.46
C LYS A 141 -5.89 26.01 -28.76
N LEU A 142 -6.51 25.67 -27.64
CA LEU A 142 -7.52 26.56 -27.03
C LEU A 142 -6.94 27.91 -26.58
N ASN A 143 -5.77 27.88 -25.93
CA ASN A 143 -5.07 29.08 -25.45
C ASN A 143 -4.37 29.88 -26.56
N VAL A 144 -4.37 29.38 -27.81
CA VAL A 144 -3.80 30.07 -28.97
C VAL A 144 -4.92 30.61 -29.87
N LEU A 145 -5.85 29.75 -30.25
CA LEU A 145 -6.95 30.08 -31.16
C LEU A 145 -7.95 31.02 -30.51
N GLY A 146 -8.31 30.80 -29.23
CA GLY A 146 -9.26 31.65 -28.52
C GLY A 146 -8.86 33.13 -28.47
N PRO A 147 -7.62 33.47 -28.02
CA PRO A 147 -7.10 34.83 -28.07
C PRO A 147 -6.97 35.41 -29.48
N LYS A 148 -6.53 34.61 -30.48
CA LYS A 148 -6.45 35.10 -31.87
C LYS A 148 -7.82 35.47 -32.44
N THR A 149 -8.85 34.64 -32.19
CA THR A 149 -10.23 34.93 -32.60
C THR A 149 -10.74 36.20 -31.91
N GLU A 150 -10.46 36.36 -30.61
CA GLU A 150 -10.80 37.58 -29.86
C GLU A 150 -10.14 38.82 -30.48
N GLN A 151 -8.83 38.78 -30.72
CA GLN A 151 -8.07 39.89 -31.33
C GLN A 151 -8.61 40.27 -32.71
N ASN A 152 -8.93 39.29 -33.56
CA ASN A 152 -9.48 39.55 -34.88
C ASN A 152 -10.87 40.20 -34.80
N LEU A 153 -11.75 39.72 -33.92
CA LEU A 153 -13.08 40.32 -33.70
C LEU A 153 -12.96 41.75 -33.16
N THR A 154 -12.04 41.97 -32.23
CA THR A 154 -11.74 43.31 -31.69
C THR A 154 -11.24 44.24 -32.80
N ALA A 155 -10.32 43.79 -33.66
CA ALA A 155 -9.82 44.58 -34.78
C ALA A 155 -10.91 44.92 -35.81
N ILE A 156 -11.82 43.97 -36.11
CA ILE A 156 -12.98 44.24 -36.96
C ILE A 156 -13.89 45.28 -36.30
N MET A 157 -14.18 45.12 -35.01
CA MET A 157 -15.05 46.03 -34.25
C MET A 157 -14.50 47.46 -34.23
N THR A 158 -13.22 47.65 -33.92
CA THR A 158 -12.61 48.98 -33.82
C THR A 158 -12.48 49.64 -35.19
N SER A 159 -11.99 48.91 -36.20
CA SER A 159 -11.86 49.48 -37.56
C SER A 159 -13.21 49.82 -38.18
N ALA A 160 -14.26 49.02 -37.94
CA ALA A 160 -15.61 49.35 -38.37
C ALA A 160 -16.13 50.62 -37.69
N LEU A 161 -15.88 50.79 -36.37
CA LEU A 161 -16.28 51.99 -35.65
C LEU A 161 -15.55 53.23 -36.17
N ASP A 162 -14.24 53.14 -36.41
CA ASP A 162 -13.40 54.23 -36.93
C ASP A 162 -13.86 54.67 -38.33
N ASP A 163 -14.34 53.73 -39.16
CA ASP A 163 -14.91 53.99 -40.49
C ASP A 163 -16.37 54.47 -40.45
N GLY A 164 -16.99 54.63 -39.27
CA GLY A 164 -18.39 55.02 -39.11
C GLY A 164 -19.42 53.91 -39.39
N ASP A 165 -18.96 52.67 -39.56
CA ASP A 165 -19.77 51.48 -39.78
C ASP A 165 -20.24 50.88 -38.44
N ALA A 166 -21.21 51.56 -37.83
CA ALA A 166 -21.74 51.18 -36.52
C ALA A 166 -22.39 49.79 -36.50
N LYS A 167 -22.91 49.31 -37.64
CA LYS A 167 -23.59 48.02 -37.74
C LYS A 167 -22.60 46.86 -37.74
N ALA A 168 -21.54 46.93 -38.55
CA ALA A 168 -20.47 45.94 -38.49
C ALA A 168 -19.76 45.94 -37.12
N ALA A 169 -19.54 47.13 -36.53
CA ALA A 169 -18.99 47.23 -35.18
C ALA A 169 -19.87 46.53 -34.14
N TYR A 170 -21.19 46.72 -34.19
CA TYR A 170 -22.15 46.06 -33.31
C TYR A 170 -22.14 44.53 -33.47
N GLU A 171 -22.20 44.03 -34.70
CA GLU A 171 -22.21 42.57 -34.95
C GLU A 171 -20.88 41.92 -34.55
N ALA A 172 -19.74 42.61 -34.74
CA ALA A 172 -18.44 42.17 -34.24
C ALA A 172 -18.41 42.11 -32.71
N GLY A 173 -18.93 43.14 -32.02
CA GLY A 173 -19.07 43.16 -30.57
C GLY A 173 -20.01 42.07 -30.02
N SER A 174 -21.12 41.81 -30.71
CA SER A 174 -22.06 40.73 -30.36
C SER A 174 -21.41 39.35 -30.50
N THR A 175 -20.69 39.11 -31.60
CA THR A 175 -19.93 37.88 -31.84
C THR A 175 -18.84 37.69 -30.78
N LEU A 176 -18.11 38.77 -30.46
CA LEU A 176 -17.09 38.79 -29.41
C LEU A 176 -17.66 38.44 -28.03
N ARG A 177 -18.83 38.99 -27.68
CA ARG A 177 -19.50 38.66 -26.41
C ARG A 177 -19.83 37.17 -26.31
N SER A 178 -20.42 36.57 -27.34
CA SER A 178 -20.71 35.13 -27.37
C SER A 178 -19.42 34.29 -27.30
N LEU A 179 -18.35 34.71 -27.97
CA LEU A 179 -17.04 34.04 -27.89
C LEU A 179 -16.51 34.03 -26.45
N MET A 180 -16.58 35.17 -25.76
CA MET A 180 -16.10 35.30 -24.39
C MET A 180 -16.91 34.44 -23.42
N LEU A 181 -18.23 34.38 -23.57
CA LEU A 181 -19.09 33.48 -22.79
C LEU A 181 -18.80 32.00 -23.09
N GLY A 182 -18.63 31.64 -24.36
CA GLY A 182 -18.24 30.28 -24.77
C GLY A 182 -16.92 29.86 -24.13
N ARG A 183 -15.89 30.73 -24.19
CA ARG A 183 -14.58 30.50 -23.55
C ARG A 183 -14.67 30.43 -22.03
N LEU A 184 -15.54 31.21 -21.39
CA LEU A 184 -15.78 31.16 -19.95
C LEU A 184 -16.30 29.78 -19.54
N TYR A 185 -17.37 29.31 -20.19
CA TYR A 185 -17.96 28.01 -19.86
C TYR A 185 -17.10 26.83 -20.31
N ALA A 186 -16.31 26.98 -21.38
CA ALA A 186 -15.29 26.01 -21.75
C ALA A 186 -14.24 25.87 -20.64
N ASN A 187 -13.71 26.97 -20.10
CA ASN A 187 -12.79 26.93 -18.95
C ASN A 187 -13.44 26.35 -17.70
N ARG A 188 -14.71 26.66 -17.44
CA ARG A 188 -15.45 26.05 -16.35
C ARG A 188 -15.53 24.54 -16.49
N PHE A 189 -15.85 24.03 -17.68
CA PHE A 189 -15.80 22.59 -17.97
C PHE A 189 -14.40 21.99 -17.75
N LEU A 190 -13.33 22.69 -18.17
CA LEU A 190 -11.96 22.21 -17.95
C LEU A 190 -11.60 22.02 -16.47
N ILE A 191 -12.26 22.74 -15.57
CA ILE A 191 -12.07 22.70 -14.11
C ILE A 191 -13.04 21.71 -13.46
N GLU A 192 -14.34 21.88 -13.70
CA GLU A 192 -15.42 21.14 -13.04
C GLU A 192 -15.71 19.78 -13.69
N ASN A 193 -15.37 19.63 -14.98
CA ASN A 193 -15.59 18.43 -15.81
C ASN A 193 -17.05 18.00 -15.89
N ASP A 194 -17.98 18.95 -15.78
CA ASP A 194 -19.42 18.71 -15.80
C ASP A 194 -20.04 18.98 -17.19
N GLU A 195 -21.01 18.14 -17.57
CA GLU A 195 -21.69 18.27 -18.86
C GLU A 195 -22.52 19.55 -19.00
N ALA A 196 -22.96 20.17 -17.89
CA ALA A 196 -23.75 21.39 -17.95
C ALA A 196 -22.91 22.58 -18.43
N SER A 197 -21.67 22.70 -17.95
CA SER A 197 -20.69 23.68 -18.44
C SER A 197 -20.36 23.46 -19.91
N ARG A 198 -20.13 22.21 -20.34
CA ARG A 198 -19.93 21.91 -21.77
C ARG A 198 -21.14 22.30 -22.61
N ALA A 199 -22.35 21.88 -22.22
CA ALA A 199 -23.57 22.21 -22.93
C ALA A 199 -23.81 23.73 -23.01
N ARG A 200 -23.43 24.48 -21.97
CA ARG A 200 -23.49 25.93 -21.99
C ARG A 200 -22.45 26.54 -22.93
N ALA A 201 -21.21 26.05 -22.92
CA ALA A 201 -20.16 26.50 -23.85
C ALA A 201 -20.56 26.26 -25.32
N ILE A 202 -21.07 25.06 -25.64
CA ILE A 202 -21.51 24.71 -27.00
C ILE A 202 -22.66 25.61 -27.46
N ARG A 203 -23.61 25.97 -26.59
CA ARG A 203 -24.67 26.94 -26.95
C ARG A 203 -24.09 28.30 -27.32
N GLU A 204 -23.19 28.83 -26.52
CA GLU A 204 -22.53 30.12 -26.81
C GLU A 204 -21.70 30.06 -28.10
N PHE A 205 -21.03 28.95 -28.39
CA PHE A 205 -20.31 28.80 -29.65
C PHE A 205 -21.23 28.68 -30.87
N ARG A 206 -22.44 28.14 -30.72
CA ARG A 206 -23.46 28.23 -31.78
C ARG A 206 -23.92 29.67 -31.99
N ASP A 207 -24.04 30.45 -30.91
CA ASP A 207 -24.35 31.88 -31.00
C ASP A 207 -23.21 32.66 -31.68
N VAL A 208 -21.94 32.25 -31.48
CA VAL A 208 -20.79 32.78 -32.26
C VAL A 208 -20.97 32.52 -33.75
N GLU A 209 -21.28 31.28 -34.14
CA GLU A 209 -21.49 30.93 -35.55
C GLU A 209 -22.65 31.72 -36.17
N PHE A 210 -23.75 31.88 -35.42
CA PHE A 210 -24.90 32.64 -35.88
C PHE A 210 -24.61 34.14 -36.03
N ASN A 211 -23.97 34.75 -35.03
CA ASN A 211 -23.61 36.17 -35.07
C ASN A 211 -22.52 36.45 -36.13
N TYR A 212 -21.60 35.49 -36.34
CA TYR A 212 -20.61 35.56 -37.41
C TYR A 212 -21.26 35.68 -38.80
N LEU A 213 -22.33 34.93 -39.07
CA LEU A 213 -23.03 35.02 -40.36
C LEU A 213 -23.62 36.42 -40.60
N LYS A 214 -24.14 37.07 -39.56
CA LYS A 214 -24.62 38.45 -39.65
C LYS A 214 -23.47 39.42 -39.90
N LEU A 215 -22.40 39.30 -39.13
CA LEU A 215 -21.20 40.10 -39.32
C LEU A 215 -20.67 39.98 -40.75
N ALA A 216 -20.52 38.76 -41.27
CA ALA A 216 -19.97 38.50 -42.60
C ALA A 216 -20.77 39.18 -43.73
N VAL A 217 -22.09 39.36 -43.57
CA VAL A 217 -22.94 40.06 -44.53
C VAL A 217 -22.70 41.58 -44.52
N GLU A 218 -22.33 42.16 -43.39
CA GLU A 218 -22.07 43.60 -43.26
C GLU A 218 -20.64 44.00 -43.69
N LEU A 219 -19.73 43.04 -43.84
CA LEU A 219 -18.33 43.34 -44.14
C LEU A 219 -18.11 43.56 -45.64
N GLU A 220 -17.94 44.82 -46.03
CA GLU A 220 -17.54 45.18 -47.40
C GLU A 220 -16.02 45.31 -47.56
N ASN A 221 -15.34 45.80 -46.53
CA ASN A 221 -13.90 46.03 -46.52
C ASN A 221 -13.11 44.71 -46.59
N GLU A 222 -12.23 44.58 -47.59
CA GLU A 222 -11.44 43.36 -47.85
C GLU A 222 -10.54 42.94 -46.67
N SER A 223 -9.94 43.90 -45.97
CA SER A 223 -9.13 43.60 -44.78
C SER A 223 -10.01 43.03 -43.65
N ARG A 224 -11.22 43.57 -43.45
CA ARG A 224 -12.15 43.05 -42.44
C ARG A 224 -12.70 41.67 -42.82
N LYS A 225 -12.98 41.42 -44.11
CA LYS A 225 -13.36 40.09 -44.62
C LYS A 225 -12.27 39.04 -44.33
N ALA A 226 -11.01 39.37 -44.62
CA ALA A 226 -9.89 38.46 -44.33
C ALA A 226 -9.75 38.18 -42.81
N LEU A 227 -9.98 39.17 -41.94
CA LEU A 227 -10.02 38.95 -40.49
C LEU A 227 -11.18 38.03 -40.09
N ALA A 228 -12.36 38.22 -40.68
CA ALA A 228 -13.54 37.39 -40.43
C ALA A 228 -13.35 35.94 -40.91
N GLU A 229 -12.72 35.70 -42.06
CA GLU A 229 -12.35 34.36 -42.50
C GLU A 229 -11.43 33.66 -41.49
N ASN A 230 -10.43 34.38 -40.97
CA ASN A 230 -9.57 33.87 -39.90
C ASN A 230 -10.34 33.58 -38.60
N VAL A 231 -11.34 34.40 -38.25
CA VAL A 231 -12.24 34.14 -37.11
C VAL A 231 -12.97 32.81 -37.30
N GLN A 232 -13.56 32.59 -38.47
CA GLN A 232 -14.29 31.35 -38.76
C GLN A 232 -13.38 30.11 -38.72
N ALA A 233 -12.21 30.20 -39.36
CA ALA A 233 -11.23 29.12 -39.38
C ALA A 233 -10.73 28.78 -37.96
N ASN A 234 -10.34 29.78 -37.18
CA ASN A 234 -9.88 29.60 -35.81
C ASN A 234 -10.99 29.04 -34.91
N GLN A 235 -12.23 29.51 -35.06
CA GLN A 235 -13.37 29.05 -34.27
C GLN A 235 -13.71 27.58 -34.58
N SER A 236 -13.66 27.16 -35.85
CA SER A 236 -13.87 25.77 -36.24
C SER A 236 -12.81 24.85 -35.63
N GLU A 237 -11.53 25.23 -35.71
CA GLU A 237 -10.43 24.47 -35.10
C GLU A 237 -10.49 24.47 -33.56
N TYR A 238 -10.93 25.59 -32.95
CA TYR A 238 -11.15 25.67 -31.50
C TYR A 238 -12.22 24.67 -31.06
N LEU A 239 -13.34 24.61 -31.77
CA LEU A 239 -14.45 23.70 -31.46
C LEU A 239 -14.05 22.23 -31.58
N LYS A 240 -13.31 21.85 -32.63
CA LYS A 240 -12.76 20.49 -32.78
C LYS A 240 -11.85 20.14 -31.59
N ALA A 241 -10.89 21.01 -31.28
CA ALA A 241 -9.99 20.80 -30.15
C ALA A 241 -10.74 20.74 -28.81
N PHE A 242 -11.80 21.53 -28.63
CA PHE A 242 -12.63 21.49 -27.42
C PHE A 242 -13.40 20.18 -27.28
N ASP A 243 -13.90 19.62 -28.39
CA ASP A 243 -14.53 18.30 -28.38
C ASP A 243 -13.53 17.18 -28.07
N GLU A 244 -12.33 17.22 -28.66
CA GLU A 244 -11.25 16.29 -28.32
C GLU A 244 -10.88 16.37 -26.84
N VAL A 245 -10.79 17.58 -26.26
CA VAL A 245 -10.54 17.75 -24.83
C VAL A 245 -11.65 17.12 -24.00
N HIS A 246 -12.91 17.27 -24.38
CA HIS A 246 -14.02 16.60 -23.71
C HIS A 246 -13.88 15.09 -23.72
N GLN A 247 -13.63 14.49 -24.90
CA GLN A 247 -13.45 13.05 -25.04
C GLN A 247 -12.30 12.52 -24.16
N VAL A 248 -11.17 13.22 -24.16
CA VAL A 248 -10.00 12.88 -23.34
C VAL A 248 -10.31 12.98 -21.83
N ILE A 249 -11.01 14.04 -21.40
CA ILE A 249 -11.43 14.22 -20.00
C ILE A 249 -12.37 13.09 -19.56
N ILE A 250 -13.36 12.73 -20.39
CA ILE A 250 -14.31 11.66 -20.09
C ILE A 250 -13.59 10.30 -20.00
N ALA A 251 -12.72 9.99 -20.96
CA ALA A 251 -11.93 8.76 -20.94
C ALA A 251 -11.07 8.67 -19.66
N ARG A 252 -10.37 9.76 -19.32
CA ARG A 252 -9.55 9.87 -18.11
C ARG A 252 -10.39 9.66 -16.85
N ASN A 253 -11.52 10.36 -16.74
CA ASN A 253 -12.41 10.28 -15.57
C ASN A 253 -13.03 8.88 -15.41
N ASN A 254 -13.33 8.19 -16.52
CA ASN A 254 -13.79 6.81 -16.48
C ASN A 254 -12.73 5.86 -15.93
N ILE A 255 -11.47 5.98 -16.36
CA ILE A 255 -10.37 5.15 -15.82
C ILE A 255 -10.20 5.44 -14.32
N ILE A 256 -10.20 6.70 -13.90
CA ILE A 256 -10.09 7.08 -12.49
C ILE A 256 -11.21 6.41 -11.67
N LYS A 257 -12.47 6.55 -12.10
CA LYS A 257 -13.65 6.09 -11.37
C LYS A 257 -13.78 4.56 -11.34
N PHE A 258 -13.63 3.90 -12.48
CA PHE A 258 -13.95 2.48 -12.63
C PHE A 258 -12.74 1.55 -12.42
N GLU A 259 -11.53 2.08 -12.54
CA GLU A 259 -10.30 1.32 -12.32
C GLU A 259 -9.58 1.78 -11.05
N LEU A 260 -9.06 3.02 -11.00
CA LEU A 260 -8.17 3.44 -9.90
C LEU A 260 -8.90 3.51 -8.54
N ASP A 261 -10.09 4.11 -8.51
CA ASP A 261 -10.90 4.23 -7.29
C ASP A 261 -11.55 2.89 -6.86
N ARG A 262 -11.48 1.85 -7.70
CA ARG A 262 -11.93 0.49 -7.35
C ARG A 262 -10.78 -0.40 -6.90
N ILE A 263 -9.70 -0.46 -7.69
CA ILE A 263 -8.52 -1.30 -7.42
C ILE A 263 -7.84 -0.84 -6.13
N GLY A 264 -7.67 0.48 -5.94
CA GLY A 264 -6.98 1.02 -4.77
C GLY A 264 -7.58 0.56 -3.42
N PRO A 265 -8.89 0.78 -3.17
CA PRO A 265 -9.55 0.26 -1.98
C PRO A 265 -9.60 -1.27 -1.90
N ALA A 266 -9.79 -1.97 -3.03
CA ALA A 266 -9.84 -3.43 -3.04
C ALA A 266 -8.52 -4.06 -2.55
N VAL A 267 -7.38 -3.56 -3.05
CA VAL A 267 -6.04 -3.97 -2.62
C VAL A 267 -5.84 -3.68 -1.13
N ALA A 268 -6.17 -2.47 -0.67
CA ALA A 268 -6.03 -2.08 0.74
C ALA A 268 -6.88 -2.96 1.69
N SER A 269 -8.12 -3.26 1.28
CA SER A 269 -9.05 -4.09 2.05
C SER A 269 -8.60 -5.56 2.13
N ARG A 270 -8.05 -6.11 1.03
CA ARG A 270 -7.50 -7.47 0.99
C ARG A 270 -6.29 -7.62 1.92
N ILE A 271 -5.37 -6.66 1.88
CA ILE A 271 -4.21 -6.65 2.79
C ILE A 271 -4.64 -6.54 4.25
N GLU A 272 -5.63 -5.69 4.55
CA GLU A 272 -6.14 -5.56 5.92
C GLU A 272 -6.71 -6.89 6.44
N ARG A 273 -7.51 -7.59 5.62
CA ARG A 273 -8.05 -8.91 6.00
C ARG A 273 -6.95 -9.93 6.25
N LEU A 274 -5.92 -9.95 5.40
CA LEU A 274 -4.78 -10.85 5.56
C LEU A 274 -4.02 -10.55 6.87
N LYS A 275 -3.78 -9.27 7.16
CA LYS A 275 -3.15 -8.81 8.39
C LYS A 275 -3.96 -9.23 9.63
N LEU A 276 -5.29 -9.08 9.60
CA LEU A 276 -6.18 -9.46 10.69
C LEU A 276 -6.22 -10.98 10.90
N ALA A 277 -6.21 -11.77 9.83
CA ALA A 277 -6.15 -13.23 9.93
C ALA A 277 -4.85 -13.69 10.62
N ILE A 278 -3.71 -13.15 10.21
CA ILE A 278 -2.42 -13.46 10.84
C ILE A 278 -2.38 -12.98 12.30
N LYS A 279 -2.93 -11.81 12.58
CA LYS A 279 -3.01 -11.29 13.95
C LYS A 279 -3.83 -12.22 14.84
N HIS A 280 -4.94 -12.76 14.34
CA HIS A 280 -5.74 -13.73 15.09
C HIS A 280 -4.93 -14.98 15.46
N GLU A 281 -4.09 -15.50 14.55
CA GLU A 281 -3.18 -16.60 14.86
C GLU A 281 -2.12 -16.19 15.90
N GLN A 282 -1.56 -14.98 15.83
CA GLN A 282 -0.62 -14.47 16.84
C GLN A 282 -1.26 -14.33 18.23
N ASP A 283 -2.51 -13.87 18.30
CA ASP A 283 -3.25 -13.68 19.54
C ASP A 283 -3.56 -15.04 20.24
N THR A 284 -3.44 -16.16 19.51
CA THR A 284 -3.52 -17.52 20.08
C THR A 284 -2.15 -18.11 20.40
N LEU A 285 -1.18 -18.00 19.49
CA LEU A 285 0.15 -18.57 19.64
C LEU A 285 1.00 -17.86 20.70
N GLY A 286 0.90 -16.53 20.83
CA GLY A 286 1.67 -15.76 21.81
C GLY A 286 1.38 -16.22 23.25
N PRO A 287 0.11 -16.19 23.70
CA PRO A 287 -0.28 -16.70 25.02
C PRO A 287 0.00 -18.19 25.20
N ALA A 288 -0.17 -19.01 24.15
CA ALA A 288 0.16 -20.43 24.21
C ALA A 288 1.66 -20.68 24.43
N ALA A 289 2.53 -19.89 23.77
CA ALA A 289 3.98 -19.95 23.95
C ALA A 289 4.38 -19.56 25.38
N GLU A 290 3.80 -18.48 25.91
CA GLU A 290 4.04 -18.00 27.28
C GLU A 290 3.62 -19.07 28.31
N LYS A 291 2.45 -19.68 28.12
CA LYS A 291 1.95 -20.76 28.98
C LYS A 291 2.86 -21.99 28.92
N ALA A 292 3.27 -22.42 27.73
CA ALA A 292 4.15 -23.58 27.55
C ALA A 292 5.53 -23.37 28.19
N LEU A 293 6.10 -22.16 28.07
CA LEU A 293 7.33 -21.75 28.75
C LEU A 293 7.17 -21.79 30.27
N THR A 294 6.10 -21.19 30.80
CA THR A 294 5.85 -21.15 32.25
C THR A 294 5.66 -22.56 32.81
N GLN A 295 4.90 -23.41 32.12
CA GLN A 295 4.73 -24.82 32.52
C GLN A 295 6.06 -25.59 32.49
N SER A 296 6.91 -25.36 31.49
CA SER A 296 8.23 -25.99 31.40
C SER A 296 9.14 -25.56 32.55
N VAL A 297 9.13 -24.28 32.93
CA VAL A 297 9.88 -23.75 34.08
C VAL A 297 9.38 -24.37 35.38
N VAL A 298 8.05 -24.40 35.59
CA VAL A 298 7.46 -24.98 36.80
C VAL A 298 7.76 -26.47 36.91
N LEU A 299 7.58 -27.24 35.83
CA LEU A 299 7.85 -28.68 35.81
C LEU A 299 9.33 -28.97 36.08
N THR A 300 10.24 -28.26 35.40
CA THR A 300 11.68 -28.42 35.60
C THR A 300 12.07 -28.08 37.05
N THR A 301 11.47 -27.05 37.64
CA THR A 301 11.70 -26.66 39.04
C THR A 301 11.22 -27.75 40.00
N VAL A 302 9.99 -28.25 39.84
CA VAL A 302 9.43 -29.31 40.70
C VAL A 302 10.24 -30.60 40.61
N VAL A 303 10.59 -31.03 39.39
CA VAL A 303 11.39 -32.24 39.15
C VAL A 303 12.80 -32.07 39.74
N SER A 304 13.40 -30.88 39.65
CA SER A 304 14.71 -30.59 40.26
C SER A 304 14.65 -30.63 41.78
N VAL A 305 13.62 -30.05 42.40
CA VAL A 305 13.45 -30.10 43.87
C VAL A 305 13.27 -31.54 44.34
N ILE A 306 12.43 -32.34 43.66
CA ILE A 306 12.24 -33.76 43.97
C ILE A 306 13.56 -34.53 43.80
N ALA A 307 14.29 -34.30 42.71
CA ALA A 307 15.58 -34.93 42.46
C ALA A 307 16.61 -34.61 43.55
N ILE A 308 16.68 -33.36 44.02
CA ILE A 308 17.55 -32.95 45.12
C ILE A 308 17.15 -33.66 46.42
N LEU A 309 15.86 -33.70 46.75
CA LEU A 309 15.36 -34.39 47.95
C LEU A 309 15.69 -35.89 47.92
N ILE A 310 15.46 -36.56 46.79
CA ILE A 310 15.82 -37.99 46.61
C ILE A 310 17.34 -38.16 46.71
N GLY A 311 18.12 -37.27 46.10
CA GLY A 311 19.58 -37.28 46.17
C GLY A 311 20.10 -37.14 47.60
N LEU A 312 19.53 -36.22 48.39
CA LEU A 312 19.87 -36.02 49.80
C LEU A 312 19.49 -37.24 50.66
N LEU A 313 18.31 -37.83 50.43
CA LEU A 313 17.88 -39.06 51.12
C LEU A 313 18.79 -40.24 50.78
N ALA A 314 19.15 -40.41 49.50
CA ALA A 314 20.06 -41.46 49.05
C ALA A 314 21.47 -41.26 49.64
N ALA A 315 21.99 -40.02 49.64
CA ALA A 315 23.27 -39.67 50.24
C ALA A 315 23.29 -39.96 51.75
N GLY A 316 22.23 -39.60 52.47
CA GLY A 316 22.07 -39.89 53.90
C GLY A 316 21.99 -41.39 54.18
N ALA A 317 21.22 -42.15 53.40
CA ALA A 317 21.07 -43.59 53.56
C ALA A 317 22.38 -44.35 53.27
N ILE A 318 23.10 -43.98 52.20
CA ILE A 318 24.39 -44.58 51.83
C ILE A 318 25.47 -44.17 52.83
N GLY A 319 25.54 -42.89 53.19
CA GLY A 319 26.48 -42.36 54.18
C GLY A 319 26.31 -43.03 55.54
N ALA A 320 25.08 -43.15 56.05
CA ALA A 320 24.82 -43.88 57.29
C ALA A 320 25.11 -45.39 57.15
N GLY A 321 24.82 -45.99 55.99
CA GLY A 321 25.04 -47.40 55.69
C GLY A 321 26.51 -47.82 55.52
N ILE A 322 27.41 -46.90 55.16
CA ILE A 322 28.86 -47.12 55.03
C ILE A 322 29.60 -46.66 56.29
N THR A 323 29.32 -45.45 56.78
CA THR A 323 30.06 -44.82 57.88
C THR A 323 29.80 -45.50 59.22
N ARG A 324 28.59 -46.02 59.49
CA ARG A 324 28.30 -46.71 60.76
C ARG A 324 29.06 -48.04 60.91
N PRO A 325 29.09 -48.94 59.92
CA PRO A 325 29.92 -50.15 59.96
C PRO A 325 31.42 -49.85 60.05
N ILE A 326 31.92 -48.89 59.26
CA ILE A 326 33.34 -48.51 59.30
C ILE A 326 33.71 -47.95 60.68
N ARG A 327 32.92 -47.03 61.25
CA ARG A 327 33.15 -46.53 62.62
C ARG A 327 33.12 -47.64 63.68
N LYS A 328 32.24 -48.63 63.55
CA LYS A 328 32.23 -49.79 64.45
C LYS A 328 33.53 -50.58 64.32
N LEU A 329 33.96 -50.88 63.09
CA LEU A 329 35.23 -51.58 62.81
C LEU A 329 36.43 -50.80 63.34
N THR A 330 36.51 -49.49 63.13
CA THR A 330 37.59 -48.64 63.64
C THR A 330 37.59 -48.59 65.16
N LYS A 331 36.41 -48.48 65.81
CA LYS A 331 36.30 -48.53 67.28
C LYS A 331 36.72 -49.87 67.86
N THR A 332 36.32 -50.99 67.24
CA THR A 332 36.80 -52.31 67.66
C THR A 332 38.30 -52.50 67.39
N ALA A 333 38.82 -51.99 66.28
CA ALA A 333 40.26 -52.08 65.98
C ALA A 333 41.10 -51.23 66.95
N THR A 334 40.63 -50.04 67.34
CA THR A 334 41.27 -49.22 68.38
C THR A 334 41.14 -49.83 69.77
N ALA A 335 40.04 -50.53 70.07
CA ALA A 335 39.87 -51.27 71.33
C ALA A 335 40.67 -52.58 71.40
N ILE A 336 41.12 -53.12 70.26
CA ILE A 336 42.00 -54.30 70.19
C ILE A 336 43.48 -53.88 70.16
N GLY A 337 43.77 -52.64 69.73
CA GLY A 337 45.13 -52.07 69.68
C GLY A 337 45.54 -51.27 70.92
N ALA A 338 44.70 -51.20 71.95
CA ALA A 338 44.98 -50.63 73.27
C ALA A 338 44.92 -51.74 74.32
#